data_AF-A0A650A2X1-F1
#
_entry.id   AF-A0A650A2X1-F1
#
_cell.length_a   1.000
_cell.length_b   1.000
_cell.length_c   1.000
_cell.angle_alpha   90.00
_cell.angle_beta   90.00
_cell.angle_gamma   90.00
#
_symmetry.space_group_name_H-M   'P 1'
#
loop_
_entity.id
_entity.type
_entity.pdbx_description
1 polymer ?
#
loop_
_entity_poly.entity_id
_entity_poly.type
_entity_poly.pdbx_seq_one_letter_code
_entity_poly.pdbx_strand_id
1 'polypeptide(L)'
;MVLTYMTDGIVEMCLNEELVEDALIKQIRVRKVSGVLTYPEWSAYEYTSGQGSVLFNPLEEMADSRQAALDAFDGGDSIESTEKETLQIDRSRSDQAETSERPTERDTDS
;
A
#
# COMPACT_ATOMS: atom_id res chain seq x y z
N MET A 1 29.35 34.41 -4.34
CA MET A 1 28.75 35.13 -3.19
C MET A 1 27.41 34.46 -2.92
N VAL A 2 27.21 33.87 -1.75
CA VAL A 2 26.03 33.02 -1.46
C VAL A 2 24.78 33.89 -1.29
N LEU A 3 23.67 33.52 -1.95
CA LEU A 3 22.41 34.30 -1.99
C LEU A 3 21.79 34.54 -0.60
N THR A 4 22.12 33.70 0.39
CA THR A 4 21.60 33.70 1.77
C THR A 4 21.65 35.05 2.50
N TYR A 5 22.57 35.94 2.16
CA TYR A 5 22.70 37.26 2.77
C TYR A 5 21.78 38.33 2.15
N MET A 6 21.21 38.07 0.97
CA MET A 6 20.34 39.01 0.25
C MET A 6 18.85 38.68 0.38
N THR A 7 18.49 37.55 1.01
CA THR A 7 17.08 37.12 1.13
C THR A 7 16.54 37.29 2.55
N ASP A 8 15.29 37.75 2.63
CA ASP A 8 14.53 37.80 3.88
C ASP A 8 14.04 36.41 4.31
N GLY A 9 13.93 35.47 3.38
CA GLY A 9 13.44 34.13 3.67
C GLY A 9 14.11 33.05 2.83
N ILE A 10 14.21 31.84 3.37
CA ILE A 10 14.63 30.63 2.68
C ILE A 10 13.68 29.51 3.06
N VAL A 11 12.99 28.99 2.05
CA VAL A 11 12.14 27.81 2.14
C VAL A 11 12.79 26.73 1.27
N GLU A 12 12.90 25.53 1.82
CA GLU A 12 13.37 24.36 1.09
C GLU A 12 12.23 23.36 0.92
N MET A 13 12.26 22.66 -0.21
CA MET A 13 11.27 21.67 -0.58
C MET A 13 12.00 20.44 -1.10
N CYS A 14 11.53 19.26 -0.73
CA CYS A 14 12.06 18.00 -1.26
C CYS A 14 10.94 16.96 -1.42
N LEU A 15 11.24 15.94 -2.20
CA LEU A 15 10.48 14.70 -2.22
C LEU A 15 11.28 13.68 -1.41
N ASN A 16 10.62 13.00 -0.48
CA ASN A 16 11.23 12.03 0.42
C ASN A 16 10.56 10.67 0.22
N GLU A 17 11.34 9.69 -0.23
CA GLU A 17 10.92 8.29 -0.45
C GLU A 17 11.14 7.38 0.76
N GLU A 18 11.87 7.85 1.78
CA GLU A 18 12.24 7.05 2.95
C GLU A 18 11.26 7.23 4.12
N LEU A 19 10.40 8.25 4.06
CA LEU A 19 9.48 8.56 5.16
C LEU A 19 8.35 7.52 5.28
N VAL A 20 7.94 6.95 4.15
CA VAL A 20 6.85 5.99 4.03
C VAL A 20 7.25 4.99 2.94
N GLU A 21 7.15 3.70 3.25
CA GLU A 21 7.43 2.63 2.30
C GLU A 21 6.53 2.75 1.07
N ASP A 22 7.14 2.65 -0.12
CA ASP A 22 6.48 2.76 -1.42
C ASP A 22 5.74 4.09 -1.70
N ALA A 23 6.03 5.18 -0.97
CA ALA A 23 5.43 6.49 -1.23
C ALA A 23 6.46 7.64 -1.31
N LEU A 24 6.23 8.55 -2.27
CA LEU A 24 6.97 9.81 -2.39
C LEU A 24 6.22 10.92 -1.67
N ILE A 25 6.73 11.36 -0.53
CA ILE A 25 6.12 12.41 0.28
C ILE A 25 6.77 13.76 0.00
N LYS A 26 5.94 14.78 -0.28
CA LYS A 26 6.40 16.17 -0.40
C LYS A 26 6.67 16.74 0.98
N GLN A 27 7.85 17.30 1.19
CA GLN A 27 8.22 17.98 2.42
C GLN A 27 8.63 19.43 2.16
N ILE A 28 8.39 20.27 3.15
CA ILE A 28 8.77 21.67 3.18
C ILE A 28 9.46 21.97 4.51
N ARG A 29 10.52 22.80 4.49
CA ARG A 29 11.08 23.39 5.71
C ARG A 29 11.38 24.86 5.52
N VAL A 30 11.19 25.63 6.58
CA VAL A 30 11.60 27.03 6.63
C VAL A 30 13.00 27.08 7.27
N ARG A 31 14.02 27.48 6.52
CA ARG A 31 15.40 27.55 7.05
C ARG A 31 15.73 28.87 7.72
N LYS A 32 15.16 29.96 7.20
CA LYS A 32 15.43 31.32 7.64
C LYS A 32 14.22 32.16 7.28
N VAL A 33 13.76 32.98 8.22
CA VAL A 33 12.94 34.16 7.94
C VAL A 33 13.47 35.30 8.82
N SER A 34 13.72 36.45 8.20
CA SER A 34 14.21 37.63 8.89
C SER A 34 13.16 38.14 9.88
N GLY A 35 13.56 38.40 11.12
CA GLY A 35 12.65 38.88 12.17
C GLY A 35 11.74 37.81 12.79
N VAL A 36 11.89 36.52 12.45
CA VAL A 36 11.08 35.43 13.01
C VAL A 36 11.98 34.31 13.55
N LEU A 37 11.73 33.87 14.79
CA LEU A 37 12.37 32.67 15.32
C LEU A 37 11.87 31.47 14.52
N THR A 38 12.78 30.81 13.81
CA THR A 38 12.45 29.70 12.90
C THR A 38 13.10 28.42 13.41
N TYR A 39 12.31 27.35 13.50
CA TYR A 39 12.80 25.99 13.71
C TYR A 39 12.84 25.26 12.36
N PRO A 40 14.03 24.89 11.85
CA PRO A 40 14.17 24.33 10.51
C PRO A 40 13.84 22.83 10.46
N GLU A 41 12.58 22.52 10.75
CA GLU A 41 12.03 21.16 10.72
C GLU A 41 11.31 20.89 9.40
N TRP A 42 11.40 19.65 8.93
CA TRP A 42 10.66 19.19 7.75
C TRP A 42 9.23 18.84 8.14
N SER A 43 8.28 19.37 7.38
CA SER A 43 6.86 19.02 7.50
C SER A 43 6.37 18.45 6.17
N ALA A 44 5.56 17.40 6.21
CA ALA A 44 4.91 16.90 5.02
C ALA A 44 3.73 17.80 4.64
N TYR A 45 3.49 17.95 3.35
CA TYR A 45 2.36 18.74 2.87
C TYR A 45 1.75 18.12 1.61
N GLU A 46 0.44 18.29 1.47
CA GLU A 46 -0.30 17.92 0.27
C GLU A 46 -1.02 19.12 -0.33
N TYR A 47 -1.37 19.04 -1.61
CA TYR A 47 -2.17 20.08 -2.26
C TYR A 47 -3.62 19.63 -2.31
N THR A 48 -4.47 20.35 -1.59
CA THR A 48 -5.91 20.10 -1.53
C THR A 48 -6.63 21.18 -2.30
N SER A 49 -7.39 20.78 -3.31
CA SER A 49 -8.12 21.71 -4.19
C SER A 49 -9.04 22.62 -3.35
N GLY A 50 -8.94 23.92 -3.55
CA GLY A 50 -9.69 24.92 -2.78
C GLY A 50 -9.08 25.31 -1.43
N GLN A 51 -8.10 24.56 -0.89
CA GLN A 51 -7.40 24.88 0.38
C GLN A 51 -5.92 25.23 0.18
N GLY A 52 -5.31 24.78 -0.91
CA GLY A 52 -3.89 24.99 -1.18
C GLY A 52 -3.01 23.94 -0.53
N SER A 53 -1.83 24.33 -0.03
CA SER A 53 -0.90 23.41 0.64
C SER A 53 -1.32 23.21 2.09
N VAL A 54 -1.68 21.99 2.45
CA VAL A 54 -2.10 21.60 3.79
C VAL A 54 -1.02 20.72 4.40
N LEU A 55 -0.63 21.01 5.64
CA LEU A 55 0.32 20.19 6.38
C LEU A 55 -0.37 18.96 6.93
N PHE A 56 0.31 17.82 6.89
CA PHE A 56 -0.19 16.57 7.45
C PHE A 56 0.94 15.74 8.08
N ASN A 57 0.57 14.72 8.85
CA ASN A 57 1.51 13.78 9.45
C ASN A 57 1.38 12.41 8.76
N PRO A 58 2.33 12.03 7.88
CA PRO A 58 2.22 10.81 7.09
C PRO A 58 2.14 9.53 7.92
N LEU A 59 2.84 9.49 9.06
CA LEU A 59 2.86 8.31 9.91
C LEU A 59 1.53 8.10 10.64
N GLU A 60 0.87 9.19 11.02
CA GLU A 60 -0.42 9.18 11.70
C GLU A 60 -1.53 8.78 10.73
N GLU A 61 -1.57 9.36 9.52
CA GLU A 61 -2.58 9.01 8.51
C GLU A 61 -2.49 7.55 8.06
N MET A 62 -1.29 7.00 7.98
CA MET A 62 -1.11 5.57 7.67
C MET A 62 -1.57 4.65 8.80
N ALA A 63 -1.35 5.05 10.06
CA ALA A 63 -1.83 4.30 11.20
C ALA A 63 -3.37 4.28 11.22
N ASP A 64 -4.00 5.42 10.99
CA ASP A 64 -5.46 5.56 10.92
C ASP A 64 -6.05 4.74 9.76
N SER A 65 -5.42 4.80 8.58
CA SER A 65 -5.84 4.02 7.42
C SER A 65 -5.75 2.51 7.65
N ARG A 66 -4.67 2.07 8.32
CA ARG A 66 -4.49 0.65 8.68
C ARG A 66 -5.53 0.20 9.71
N GLN A 67 -5.80 1.01 10.73
CA GLN A 67 -6.79 0.69 11.75
C GLN A 67 -8.20 0.59 11.14
N ALA A 68 -8.58 1.55 10.28
CA ALA A 68 -9.86 1.52 9.57
C ALA A 68 -10.02 0.27 8.69
N ALA A 69 -8.95 -0.21 8.06
CA ALA A 69 -8.97 -1.43 7.27
C ALA A 69 -9.18 -2.70 8.14
N LEU A 70 -8.59 -2.74 9.35
CA LEU A 70 -8.79 -3.83 10.31
C LEU A 70 -10.23 -3.85 10.85
N ASP A 71 -10.75 -2.69 11.22
CA ASP A 71 -12.12 -2.56 11.75
C ASP A 71 -13.18 -2.96 10.71
N ALA A 72 -12.93 -2.66 9.42
CA ALA A 72 -13.79 -3.08 8.32
C ALA A 72 -13.78 -4.61 8.09
N PHE A 73 -12.70 -5.30 8.48
CA PHE A 73 -12.56 -6.75 8.32
C PHE A 73 -13.23 -7.52 9.48
N ASP A 74 -13.20 -6.99 10.70
CA ASP A 74 -13.81 -7.61 11.88
C ASP A 74 -15.36 -7.44 11.93
N GLY A 75 -15.90 -6.46 11.21
CA GLY A 75 -17.34 -6.20 11.14
C GLY A 75 -18.13 -7.07 10.15
N GLY A 76 -17.47 -7.97 9.41
CA GLY A 76 -18.06 -8.72 8.30
C GLY A 76 -18.02 -10.24 8.50
N ASP A 77 -19.19 -10.80 8.79
CA ASP A 77 -19.58 -12.21 8.59
C ASP A 77 -19.30 -13.20 9.73
N SER A 78 -20.27 -13.30 10.64
CA SER A 78 -20.55 -14.56 11.34
C SER A 78 -21.04 -15.58 10.31
N ILE A 79 -20.15 -16.45 9.84
CA ILE A 79 -20.54 -17.63 9.05
C ILE A 79 -21.41 -18.53 9.94
N GLU A 80 -22.73 -18.37 9.85
CA GLU A 80 -23.70 -19.30 10.41
C GLU A 80 -23.59 -20.61 9.64
N SER A 81 -22.81 -21.54 10.21
CA SER A 81 -22.56 -22.87 9.66
C SER A 81 -23.81 -23.76 9.85
N THR A 82 -24.84 -23.56 9.03
CA THR A 82 -25.98 -24.48 8.94
C THR A 82 -25.91 -25.27 7.65
N GLU A 83 -25.21 -26.41 7.65
CA GLU A 83 -25.52 -27.54 6.77
C GLU A 83 -25.16 -28.87 7.49
N LYS A 84 -26.16 -29.48 8.12
CA LYS A 84 -26.21 -30.94 8.30
C LYS A 84 -27.22 -31.47 7.30
N GLU A 85 -26.80 -32.22 6.29
CA GLU A 85 -27.57 -33.41 5.88
C GLU A 85 -26.69 -34.43 5.12
N THR A 86 -26.75 -35.65 5.64
CA THR A 86 -26.11 -36.88 5.21
C THR A 86 -26.75 -37.44 3.94
N LEU A 87 -25.98 -37.82 2.92
CA LEU A 87 -26.39 -38.86 1.97
C LEU A 87 -25.22 -39.78 1.59
N GLN A 88 -25.24 -40.97 2.16
CA GLN A 88 -24.47 -42.14 1.74
C GLN A 88 -25.01 -42.60 0.38
N ILE A 89 -24.15 -42.67 -0.64
CA ILE A 89 -24.43 -43.50 -1.83
C ILE A 89 -23.25 -44.45 -2.05
N ASP A 90 -23.52 -45.68 -1.64
CA ASP A 90 -22.86 -46.94 -1.96
C ASP A 90 -22.72 -47.11 -3.49
N ARG A 91 -21.48 -47.32 -3.96
CA ARG A 91 -21.22 -48.09 -5.19
C ARG A 91 -19.94 -48.91 -5.04
N SER A 92 -20.10 -50.07 -4.45
CA SER A 92 -19.16 -51.17 -4.64
C SER A 92 -19.27 -51.77 -6.05
N ARG A 93 -18.10 -51.96 -6.68
CA ARG A 93 -17.71 -53.09 -7.56
C ARG A 93 -18.10 -53.10 -9.06
N SER A 94 -17.03 -53.32 -9.85
CA SER A 94 -16.95 -54.10 -11.10
C SER A 94 -17.56 -53.49 -12.37
N ASP A 95 -16.74 -53.13 -13.37
CA ASP A 95 -16.21 -54.11 -14.32
C ASP A 95 -15.17 -53.50 -15.29
N GLN A 96 -14.36 -54.41 -15.80
CA GLN A 96 -13.16 -54.27 -16.60
C GLN A 96 -13.42 -53.72 -18.01
N ALA A 97 -12.43 -53.01 -18.55
CA ALA A 97 -12.07 -53.11 -19.97
C ALA A 97 -10.60 -52.71 -20.16
N GLU A 98 -9.79 -53.72 -20.49
CA GLU A 98 -8.44 -53.63 -21.05
C GLU A 98 -8.40 -52.84 -22.37
N THR A 99 -7.20 -52.28 -22.65
CA THR A 99 -6.38 -52.51 -23.87
C THR A 99 -5.70 -51.19 -24.30
N SER A 100 -4.39 -51.01 -24.06
CA SER A 100 -3.26 -51.35 -24.95
C SER A 100 -3.08 -50.26 -26.05
N GLU A 101 -1.97 -49.59 -26.36
CA GLU A 101 -0.52 -49.66 -26.06
C GLU A 101 0.12 -48.26 -26.35
N ARG A 102 1.26 -47.94 -25.72
CA ARG A 102 2.25 -46.91 -26.16
C ARG A 102 3.21 -47.55 -27.22
N PRO A 103 4.27 -46.90 -27.77
CA PRO A 103 4.75 -45.50 -27.84
C PRO A 103 5.09 -45.08 -29.31
N THR A 104 5.68 -43.92 -29.65
CA THR A 104 7.14 -43.74 -29.94
C THR A 104 7.44 -42.29 -30.38
N GLU A 105 8.62 -41.83 -29.98
CA GLU A 105 9.35 -40.60 -30.33
C GLU A 105 9.39 -40.21 -31.83
N ARG A 106 9.55 -38.90 -32.10
CA ARG A 106 10.73 -38.37 -32.80
C ARG A 106 10.80 -36.85 -32.81
N ASP A 107 12.00 -36.37 -32.49
CA ASP A 107 12.53 -35.01 -32.65
C ASP A 107 12.26 -34.40 -34.03
N THR A 108 12.23 -33.07 -34.13
CA THR A 108 13.28 -32.31 -34.85
C THR A 108 13.10 -30.79 -34.73
N ASP A 109 14.25 -30.15 -34.49
CA ASP A 109 14.60 -28.73 -34.58
C ASP A 109 14.05 -28.00 -35.82
N SER A 110 13.78 -26.70 -35.66
CA SER A 110 14.10 -25.61 -36.61
C SER A 110 13.91 -24.23 -35.98
#